data_AF-A0AA41QAZ4-F1
#
_entry.id   AF-A0AA41QAZ4-F1
#
_cell.length_a   1.000
_cell.length_b   1.000
_cell.length_c   1.000
_cell.angle_alpha   90.00
_cell.angle_beta   90.00
_cell.angle_gamma   90.00
#
_symmetry.space_group_name_H-M   'P 1'
#
loop_
_entity.id
_entity.type
_entity.pdbx_description
1 polymer ?
#
loop_
_entity_poly.entity_id
_entity_poly.type
_entity_poly.pdbx_seq_one_letter_code
_entity_poly.pdbx_strand_id
1 'polypeptide(L)'
;MRRNRLVAALAALALTAAYSALSAAPAAAQDGEYFVVKGANSVASGDRLYLVAGTPEDWASTGAPKQYLTYEAWSALGSPSPVVWPVDRYASLPWSDGIYWEINWPDGETWAGGVTYEQWVVAGRPTPVDDLRLCKLGIGCDISRWATSGDLYLTEYQHQSLSAHRLTYGEWEALGFPAVTTNRMGVYKLPWTDAVFQLDPSYIGPRSQSTSNVLGVWCGAQLSYSEWQHFGSPAPQTVASTTVDRFIVNGQPGWVPDDWIFYDGPAGYFHVSAAQWAAAGSPAPTAIIAPVLPENQVSC
;
A
#
# COMPACT_ATOMS: atom_id res chain seq x y z
N MET A 1 1.50 59.24 42.64
CA MET A 1 1.77 58.69 41.28
C MET A 1 3.29 58.60 41.09
N ARG A 2 3.75 57.74 40.16
CA ARG A 2 5.15 57.30 39.93
C ARG A 2 5.72 56.28 40.94
N ARG A 3 6.11 55.12 40.39
CA ARG A 3 7.12 54.13 40.84
C ARG A 3 7.94 53.85 39.56
N ASN A 4 9.27 54.03 39.49
CA ASN A 4 10.36 53.23 40.10
C ASN A 4 10.15 51.72 39.87
N ARG A 5 11.06 50.90 39.32
CA ARG A 5 12.49 50.98 38.93
C ARG A 5 12.72 49.89 37.81
N LEU A 6 13.87 49.61 37.21
CA LEU A 6 15.30 49.94 37.44
C LEU A 6 16.04 50.05 36.07
N VAL A 7 17.35 49.76 36.00
CA VAL A 7 18.21 49.78 34.79
C VAL A 7 19.22 48.61 34.85
N ALA A 8 19.46 47.98 33.69
CA ALA A 8 20.63 47.18 33.24
C ALA A 8 21.22 45.99 34.06
N ALA A 9 21.52 44.91 33.33
CA ALA A 9 22.77 44.14 33.41
C ALA A 9 23.09 43.62 31.98
N LEU A 10 24.12 44.09 31.28
CA LEU A 10 25.54 43.70 31.32
C LEU A 10 25.84 42.29 30.78
N ALA A 11 26.66 42.24 29.73
CA ALA A 11 27.08 41.04 29.02
C ALA A 11 28.53 40.64 29.36
N ALA A 12 28.82 39.34 29.32
CA ALA A 12 30.04 38.65 28.86
C ALA A 12 29.94 37.17 29.32
N LEU A 13 30.26 36.14 28.53
CA LEU A 13 31.56 35.88 27.92
C LEU A 13 31.40 35.00 26.65
N ALA A 14 32.38 35.06 25.75
CA ALA A 14 32.46 34.18 24.58
C ALA A 14 33.15 32.85 24.89
N LEU A 15 32.75 31.78 24.20
CA LEU A 15 33.62 30.62 23.93
C LEU A 15 33.62 30.36 22.43
N THR A 16 34.80 30.45 21.81
CA THR A 16 34.99 30.19 20.38
C THR A 16 35.09 28.69 20.11
N ALA A 17 34.05 28.11 19.53
CA ALA A 17 34.14 26.87 18.77
C ALA A 17 33.90 27.19 17.30
N ALA A 18 34.92 27.02 16.47
CA ALA A 18 34.82 27.25 15.03
C ALA A 18 34.04 26.09 14.38
N TYR A 19 32.74 26.30 14.19
CA TYR A 19 31.94 25.57 13.22
C TYR A 19 31.35 26.56 12.22
N SER A 20 31.38 26.18 10.94
CA SER A 20 30.90 26.97 9.81
C SER A 20 29.37 27.02 9.80
N ALA A 21 28.77 27.70 10.77
CA ALA A 21 27.39 28.10 10.71
C ALA A 21 27.24 29.10 9.56
N LEU A 22 26.57 28.68 8.47
CA LEU A 22 25.96 29.65 7.57
C LEU A 22 25.07 30.54 8.45
N SER A 23 25.36 31.83 8.49
CA SER A 23 24.43 32.79 9.04
C SER A 23 23.20 32.80 8.16
N ALA A 24 22.20 32.01 8.52
CA ALA A 24 20.82 32.34 8.19
C ALA A 24 20.60 33.73 8.77
N ALA A 25 20.71 34.76 7.91
CA ALA A 25 20.29 36.09 8.26
C ALA A 25 18.84 35.98 8.78
N PRO A 26 18.44 36.76 9.81
CA PRO A 26 17.04 36.84 10.14
C PRO A 26 16.33 37.25 8.86
N ALA A 27 15.47 36.38 8.34
CA ALA A 27 14.64 36.71 7.21
C ALA A 27 13.90 37.99 7.61
N ALA A 28 14.18 39.09 6.92
CA ALA A 28 13.49 40.34 7.19
C ALA A 28 12.00 40.02 7.09
N ALA A 29 11.28 40.23 8.20
CA ALA A 29 9.85 39.98 8.24
C ALA A 29 9.25 40.80 7.09
N GLN A 30 8.79 40.10 6.05
CA GLN A 30 8.12 40.76 4.95
C GLN A 30 6.84 41.32 5.54
N ASP A 31 6.66 42.64 5.40
CA ASP A 31 5.51 43.41 5.88
C ASP A 31 4.29 43.17 4.97
N GLY A 32 4.08 41.90 4.64
CA GLY A 32 2.99 41.39 3.82
C GLY A 32 1.85 40.88 4.70
N GLU A 33 0.65 40.95 4.16
CA GLU A 33 -0.49 40.23 4.71
C GLU A 33 -0.30 38.73 4.42
N TYR A 34 -0.63 37.87 5.39
CA TYR A 34 -0.57 36.42 5.24
C TYR A 34 -1.72 35.77 6.01
N PHE A 35 -2.15 34.60 5.54
CA PHE A 35 -3.08 33.74 6.28
C PHE A 35 -2.62 32.29 6.26
N VAL A 36 -3.14 31.50 7.20
CA VAL A 36 -2.93 30.06 7.26
C VAL A 36 -4.15 29.35 6.69
N VAL A 37 -3.93 28.31 5.89
CA VAL A 37 -4.99 27.55 5.23
C VAL A 37 -4.78 26.04 5.39
N LYS A 38 -5.87 25.27 5.38
CA LYS A 38 -5.88 23.81 5.27
C LYS A 38 -7.03 23.33 4.39
N GLY A 39 -6.93 22.11 3.86
CA GLY A 39 -8.03 21.50 3.10
C GLY A 39 -9.13 20.93 4.00
N ALA A 40 -10.38 20.96 3.55
CA ALA A 40 -11.52 20.47 4.35
C ALA A 40 -11.39 19.01 4.82
N ASN A 41 -10.77 18.13 4.02
CA ASN A 41 -10.58 16.70 4.33
C ASN A 41 -9.12 16.32 4.70
N SER A 42 -8.29 17.27 5.15
CA SER A 42 -6.85 17.04 5.43
C SER A 42 -6.53 16.02 6.54
N VAL A 43 -7.55 15.51 7.24
CA VAL A 43 -7.46 14.58 8.38
C VAL A 43 -6.60 13.34 8.07
N ALA A 44 -6.71 12.79 6.86
CA ALA A 44 -5.98 11.58 6.45
C ALA A 44 -4.46 11.77 6.30
N SER A 45 -4.00 13.02 6.11
CA SER A 45 -2.58 13.36 5.87
C SER A 45 -1.88 14.01 7.07
N GLY A 46 -2.56 14.05 8.22
CA GLY A 46 -2.12 14.80 9.41
C GLY A 46 -2.27 16.32 9.21
N ASP A 47 -3.52 16.78 9.07
CA ASP A 47 -3.96 18.20 9.09
C ASP A 47 -2.88 19.24 8.67
N ARG A 48 -2.41 19.09 7.42
CA ARG A 48 -1.32 19.91 6.90
C ARG A 48 -1.77 21.36 6.77
N LEU A 49 -1.02 22.24 7.43
CA LEU A 49 -1.22 23.68 7.39
C LEU A 49 -0.29 24.29 6.34
N TYR A 50 -0.74 25.37 5.71
CA TYR A 50 0.05 26.13 4.74
C TYR A 50 -0.06 27.62 5.01
N LEU A 51 1.04 28.34 4.82
CA LEU A 51 1.08 29.80 4.85
C LEU A 51 0.95 30.33 3.41
N VAL A 52 0.10 31.34 3.23
CA VAL A 52 -0.19 31.99 1.94
C VAL A 52 -0.07 33.50 2.10
N ALA A 53 0.47 34.19 1.09
CA ALA A 53 0.56 35.65 1.05
C ALA A 53 -0.74 36.27 0.50
N GLY A 54 -1.15 37.40 1.07
CA GLY A 54 -2.39 38.11 0.78
C GLY A 54 -3.51 37.78 1.78
N THR A 55 -4.76 37.99 1.33
CA THR A 55 -5.99 37.68 2.07
C THR A 55 -6.61 36.36 1.58
N PRO A 56 -7.46 35.70 2.38
CA PRO A 56 -8.27 34.57 1.92
C PRO A 56 -9.16 34.89 0.72
N GLU A 57 -9.72 36.11 0.69
CA GLU A 57 -10.63 36.61 -0.34
C GLU A 57 -9.92 36.80 -1.69
N ASP A 58 -8.71 37.36 -1.68
CA ASP A 58 -7.95 37.64 -2.91
C ASP A 58 -7.19 36.40 -3.41
N TRP A 59 -6.99 35.37 -2.59
CA TRP A 59 -6.15 34.21 -2.94
C TRP A 59 -6.62 33.49 -4.21
N ALA A 60 -7.94 33.30 -4.37
CA ALA A 60 -8.55 32.71 -5.55
C ALA A 60 -8.21 33.45 -6.86
N SER A 61 -7.91 34.75 -6.79
CA SER A 61 -7.58 35.59 -7.94
C SER A 61 -6.07 35.74 -8.18
N THR A 62 -5.27 35.65 -7.11
CA THR A 62 -3.82 35.87 -7.16
C THR A 62 -3.03 34.59 -7.40
N GLY A 63 -3.55 33.43 -7.00
CA GLY A 63 -2.87 32.14 -7.10
C GLY A 63 -1.53 32.11 -6.34
N ALA A 64 -1.41 32.88 -5.26
CA ALA A 64 -0.17 32.99 -4.49
C ALA A 64 0.28 31.60 -3.99
N PRO A 65 1.55 31.21 -4.15
CA PRO A 65 2.01 29.86 -3.82
C PRO A 65 1.93 29.60 -2.31
N LYS A 66 1.34 28.47 -1.93
CA LYS A 66 1.24 28.04 -0.52
C LYS A 66 2.54 27.38 -0.04
N GLN A 67 2.95 27.66 1.20
CA GLN A 67 4.17 27.10 1.80
C GLN A 67 3.80 26.19 2.96
N TYR A 68 4.32 24.94 2.98
CA TYR A 68 4.03 24.00 4.06
C TYR A 68 4.52 24.53 5.41
N LEU A 69 3.63 24.48 6.41
CA LEU A 69 3.84 25.06 7.73
C LEU A 69 3.90 23.94 8.78
N THR A 70 5.06 23.79 9.43
CA THR A 70 5.21 22.85 10.56
C THR A 70 4.43 23.35 11.78
N TYR A 71 4.11 22.45 12.71
CA TYR A 71 3.47 22.83 13.99
C TYR A 71 4.25 23.91 14.74
N GLU A 72 5.58 23.81 14.78
CA GLU A 72 6.45 24.80 15.44
C GLU A 72 6.36 26.17 14.75
N ALA A 73 6.41 26.22 13.41
CA ALA A 73 6.28 27.45 12.66
C ALA A 73 4.88 28.08 12.80
N TRP A 74 3.81 27.27 12.78
CA TRP A 74 2.45 27.72 13.05
C TRP A 74 2.27 28.27 14.47
N SER A 75 2.87 27.60 15.46
CA SER A 75 2.86 28.06 16.85
C SER A 75 3.64 29.36 17.04
N ALA A 76 4.78 29.52 16.36
CA ALA A 76 5.57 30.76 16.36
C ALA A 76 4.81 31.96 15.74
N LEU A 77 3.87 31.72 14.83
CA LEU A 77 2.94 32.73 14.30
C LEU A 77 1.78 33.06 15.24
N GLY A 78 1.75 32.50 16.46
CA GLY A 78 0.66 32.70 17.43
C GLY A 78 -0.54 31.78 17.22
N SER A 79 -0.35 30.66 16.51
CA SER A 79 -1.39 29.66 16.23
C SER A 79 -2.68 30.24 15.59
N PRO A 80 -2.58 31.01 14.49
CA PRO A 80 -3.75 31.57 13.82
C PRO A 80 -4.69 30.45 13.36
N SER A 81 -6.00 30.70 13.47
CA SER A 81 -7.03 29.73 13.03
C SER A 81 -6.95 29.54 11.51
N PRO A 82 -6.73 28.32 11.00
CA PRO A 82 -6.64 28.09 9.56
C PRO A 82 -7.98 28.36 8.86
N VAL A 83 -7.92 29.02 7.71
CA VAL A 83 -9.01 29.01 6.73
C VAL A 83 -9.16 27.59 6.20
N VAL A 84 -10.40 27.13 6.04
CA VAL A 84 -10.69 25.82 5.47
C VAL A 84 -11.03 26.00 3.99
N TRP A 85 -10.16 25.50 3.12
CA TRP A 85 -10.42 25.47 1.69
C TRP A 85 -11.35 24.28 1.35
N PRO A 86 -12.43 24.50 0.57
CA PRO A 86 -13.44 23.48 0.32
C PRO A 86 -12.92 22.34 -0.55
N VAL A 87 -13.67 21.22 -0.53
CA VAL A 87 -13.55 20.17 -1.55
C VAL A 87 -14.30 20.63 -2.80
N ASP A 88 -13.65 20.60 -3.95
CA ASP A 88 -14.25 20.93 -5.25
C ASP A 88 -15.27 19.88 -5.69
N ARG A 89 -14.90 18.60 -5.54
CA ARG A 89 -15.73 17.46 -5.94
C ARG A 89 -15.32 16.16 -5.23
N TYR A 90 -16.22 15.20 -5.31
CA TYR A 90 -15.99 13.81 -4.92
C TYR A 90 -15.93 12.95 -6.18
N ALA A 91 -15.05 11.97 -6.20
CA ALA A 91 -14.80 11.13 -7.36
C ALA A 91 -14.58 9.66 -6.96
N SER A 92 -14.76 8.78 -7.94
CA SER A 92 -14.59 7.32 -7.85
C SER A 92 -13.70 6.83 -8.98
N LEU A 93 -13.15 5.63 -8.85
CA LEU A 93 -12.68 4.87 -10.01
C LEU A 93 -13.80 3.91 -10.44
N PRO A 94 -14.06 3.71 -11.75
CA PRO A 94 -15.24 2.95 -12.24
C PRO A 94 -15.37 1.51 -11.73
N TRP A 95 -14.28 0.96 -11.18
CA TRP A 95 -14.13 -0.41 -10.70
C TRP A 95 -13.93 -0.50 -9.17
N SER A 96 -13.95 0.64 -8.47
CA SER A 96 -13.64 0.73 -7.04
C SER A 96 -14.79 1.37 -6.28
N ASP A 97 -15.21 0.75 -5.17
CA ASP A 97 -16.12 1.36 -4.21
C ASP A 97 -15.45 2.51 -3.40
N GLY A 98 -14.17 2.77 -3.65
CA GLY A 98 -13.40 3.86 -3.05
C GLY A 98 -13.89 5.24 -3.47
N ILE A 99 -14.21 6.07 -2.48
CA ILE A 99 -14.57 7.47 -2.68
C ILE A 99 -13.34 8.34 -2.37
N TYR A 100 -13.09 9.32 -3.24
CA TYR A 100 -11.98 10.25 -3.15
C TYR A 100 -12.50 11.68 -3.13
N TRP A 101 -11.84 12.55 -2.36
CA TRP A 101 -12.04 13.99 -2.42
C TRP A 101 -11.02 14.60 -3.38
N GLU A 102 -11.37 15.70 -4.05
CA GLU A 102 -10.44 16.54 -4.82
C GLU A 102 -10.48 17.98 -4.33
N ILE A 103 -9.31 18.60 -4.20
CA ILE A 103 -9.14 20.02 -3.92
C ILE A 103 -8.28 20.63 -5.03
N ASN A 104 -8.79 21.64 -5.71
CA ASN A 104 -8.05 22.52 -6.61
C ASN A 104 -7.65 23.78 -5.85
N TRP A 105 -6.36 23.91 -5.59
CA TRP A 105 -5.80 25.07 -4.91
C TRP A 105 -5.64 26.25 -5.89
N PRO A 106 -5.80 27.51 -5.43
CA PRO A 106 -5.62 28.69 -6.30
C PRO A 106 -4.25 28.81 -6.97
N ASP A 107 -3.21 28.22 -6.38
CA ASP A 107 -1.86 28.16 -6.97
C ASP A 107 -1.70 27.11 -8.08
N GLY A 108 -2.79 26.49 -8.53
CA GLY A 108 -2.86 25.57 -9.65
C GLY A 108 -2.52 24.11 -9.31
N GLU A 109 -2.27 23.80 -8.04
CA GLU A 109 -2.06 22.43 -7.58
C GLU A 109 -3.39 21.73 -7.30
N THR A 110 -3.55 20.49 -7.78
CA THR A 110 -4.70 19.64 -7.45
C THR A 110 -4.26 18.50 -6.54
N TRP A 111 -4.92 18.32 -5.40
CA TRP A 111 -4.75 17.14 -4.55
C TRP A 111 -5.99 16.27 -4.54
N ALA A 112 -5.79 14.96 -4.48
CA ALA A 112 -6.83 14.01 -4.15
C ALA A 112 -6.42 13.12 -2.96
N GLY A 113 -7.41 12.59 -2.25
CA GLY A 113 -7.18 11.63 -1.18
C GLY A 113 -8.42 10.79 -0.87
N GLY A 114 -8.20 9.65 -0.22
CA GLY A 114 -9.28 8.75 0.19
C GLY A 114 -10.25 9.39 1.19
N VAL A 115 -11.52 9.01 1.11
CA VAL A 115 -12.62 9.43 1.99
C VAL A 115 -13.13 8.22 2.76
N THR A 116 -13.16 8.26 4.10
CA THR A 116 -13.83 7.20 4.88
C THR A 116 -15.35 7.34 4.78
N TYR A 117 -16.10 6.27 5.04
CA TYR A 117 -17.56 6.31 5.02
C TYR A 117 -18.12 7.40 5.96
N GLU A 118 -17.53 7.59 7.14
CA GLU A 118 -17.92 8.63 8.10
C GLU A 118 -17.70 10.04 7.53
N GLN A 119 -16.55 10.27 6.89
CA GLN A 119 -16.24 11.55 6.24
C GLN A 119 -17.22 11.85 5.10
N TRP A 120 -17.55 10.84 4.27
CA TRP A 120 -18.52 10.97 3.19
C TRP A 120 -19.94 11.24 3.71
N VAL A 121 -20.33 10.62 4.83
CA VAL A 121 -21.61 10.88 5.51
C VAL A 121 -21.65 12.30 6.07
N VAL A 122 -20.58 12.78 6.72
CA VAL A 122 -20.48 14.16 7.23
C VAL A 122 -20.52 15.19 6.10
N ALA A 123 -19.94 14.87 4.94
CA ALA A 123 -20.02 15.70 3.73
C ALA A 123 -21.42 15.72 3.07
N GLY A 124 -22.41 15.01 3.61
CA GLY A 124 -23.77 14.97 3.06
C GLY A 124 -23.99 13.92 1.96
N ARG A 125 -23.09 12.93 1.83
CA ARG A 125 -23.11 11.86 0.82
C ARG A 125 -23.20 12.36 -0.64
N PRO A 126 -22.31 13.28 -1.06
CA PRO A 126 -22.26 13.73 -2.45
C PRO A 126 -22.00 12.55 -3.38
N THR A 127 -22.74 12.48 -4.50
CA THR A 127 -22.53 11.43 -5.51
C THR A 127 -21.13 11.57 -6.12
N PRO A 128 -20.25 10.56 -6.02
CA PRO A 128 -18.95 10.62 -6.68
C PRO A 128 -19.11 10.57 -8.20
N VAL A 129 -18.17 11.20 -8.91
CA VAL A 129 -18.06 11.14 -10.36
C VAL A 129 -16.87 10.27 -10.74
N ASP A 130 -17.07 9.31 -11.64
CA ASP A 130 -15.99 8.45 -12.13
C ASP A 130 -14.88 9.27 -12.82
N ASP A 131 -13.64 9.14 -12.35
CA ASP A 131 -12.50 9.87 -12.91
C ASP A 131 -11.18 9.10 -12.82
N LEU A 132 -10.76 8.55 -13.97
CA LEU A 132 -9.50 7.83 -14.13
C LEU A 132 -8.25 8.69 -13.87
N ARG A 133 -8.38 10.03 -13.85
CA ARG A 133 -7.25 10.93 -13.53
C ARG A 133 -6.87 10.86 -12.06
N LEU A 134 -7.71 10.34 -11.16
CA LEU A 134 -7.40 10.17 -9.74
C LEU A 134 -6.05 9.48 -9.53
N CYS A 135 -5.74 8.45 -10.30
CA CYS A 135 -4.45 7.75 -10.26
C CYS A 135 -3.23 8.63 -10.55
N LYS A 136 -3.40 9.80 -11.16
CA LYS A 136 -2.36 10.81 -11.42
C LYS A 136 -2.31 11.92 -10.34
N LEU A 137 -3.31 11.98 -9.46
CA LEU A 137 -3.49 13.00 -8.41
C LEU A 137 -3.00 12.54 -7.02
N GLY A 138 -2.10 11.54 -6.98
CA GLY A 138 -1.42 11.14 -5.75
C GLY A 138 -2.15 10.12 -4.87
N ILE A 139 -3.27 9.55 -5.31
CA ILE A 139 -3.95 8.45 -4.56
C ILE A 139 -3.15 7.14 -4.53
N GLY A 140 -2.08 7.06 -5.33
CA GLY A 140 -1.24 5.88 -5.48
C GLY A 140 -1.96 4.76 -6.23
N CYS A 141 -1.75 4.69 -7.55
CA CYS A 141 -2.13 3.53 -8.35
C CYS A 141 -0.89 2.94 -9.01
N ASP A 142 -0.57 1.68 -8.70
CA ASP A 142 0.47 0.93 -9.40
C ASP A 142 -0.17 -0.07 -10.35
N ILE A 143 0.37 -0.16 -11.58
CA ILE A 143 0.01 -1.24 -12.50
C ILE A 143 1.08 -2.33 -12.45
N SER A 144 0.63 -3.53 -12.16
CA SER A 144 1.44 -4.74 -12.16
C SER A 144 0.92 -5.79 -13.14
N ARG A 145 1.76 -6.77 -13.43
CA ARG A 145 1.37 -8.05 -14.05
C ARG A 145 2.02 -9.20 -13.31
N TRP A 146 1.34 -10.34 -13.25
CA TRP A 146 1.88 -11.56 -12.66
C TRP A 146 2.90 -12.22 -13.58
N ALA A 147 3.91 -12.92 -13.03
CA ALA A 147 4.90 -13.63 -13.85
C ALA A 147 4.27 -14.70 -14.77
N THR A 148 3.05 -15.15 -14.45
CA THR A 148 2.26 -16.17 -15.18
C THR A 148 1.20 -15.60 -16.11
N SER A 149 0.97 -14.28 -16.15
CA SER A 149 -0.13 -13.68 -16.91
C SER A 149 0.30 -12.47 -17.73
N GLY A 150 -0.30 -12.33 -18.91
CA GLY A 150 -0.22 -11.11 -19.73
C GLY A 150 -1.21 -10.03 -19.32
N ASP A 151 -2.18 -10.36 -18.47
CA ASP A 151 -3.19 -9.42 -17.96
C ASP A 151 -2.54 -8.35 -17.08
N LEU A 152 -3.10 -7.13 -17.10
CA LEU A 152 -2.66 -6.00 -16.28
C LEU A 152 -3.58 -5.82 -15.08
N TYR A 153 -3.00 -5.45 -13.94
CA TYR A 153 -3.68 -5.33 -12.65
C TYR A 153 -3.33 -3.99 -12.00
N LEU A 154 -4.32 -3.20 -11.64
CA LEU A 154 -4.16 -1.93 -10.95
C LEU A 154 -4.47 -2.11 -9.46
N THR A 155 -3.56 -1.66 -8.59
CA THR A 155 -3.75 -1.64 -7.13
C THR A 155 -3.79 -0.20 -6.64
N GLU A 156 -4.80 0.12 -5.83
CA GLU A 156 -5.01 1.42 -5.19
C GLU A 156 -4.43 1.40 -3.76
N TYR A 157 -3.65 2.42 -3.37
CA TYR A 157 -2.99 2.45 -2.04
C TYR A 157 -3.70 3.32 -1.00
N GLN A 158 -4.38 4.39 -1.39
CA GLN A 158 -5.05 5.29 -0.43
C GLN A 158 -6.42 4.80 0.06
N HIS A 159 -7.00 3.77 -0.56
CA HIS A 159 -8.18 3.10 -0.03
C HIS A 159 -7.74 1.78 0.63
N GLN A 160 -8.34 1.42 1.77
CA GLN A 160 -7.95 0.19 2.50
C GLN A 160 -8.25 -1.10 1.73
N SER A 161 -9.01 -1.00 0.63
CA SER A 161 -9.10 -2.05 -0.38
C SER A 161 -7.82 -2.06 -1.24
N LEU A 162 -6.81 -2.79 -0.78
CA LEU A 162 -5.62 -3.14 -1.60
C LEU A 162 -5.95 -4.13 -2.75
N SER A 163 -7.24 -4.35 -3.04
CA SER A 163 -7.69 -5.31 -4.04
C SER A 163 -7.33 -4.83 -5.45
N ALA A 164 -6.73 -5.71 -6.25
CA ALA A 164 -6.30 -5.38 -7.59
C ALA A 164 -7.46 -5.49 -8.60
N HIS A 165 -7.68 -4.44 -9.38
CA HIS A 165 -8.59 -4.46 -10.53
C HIS A 165 -7.87 -4.98 -11.77
N ARG A 166 -8.45 -5.93 -12.50
CA ARG A 166 -7.89 -6.40 -13.77
C ARG A 166 -8.31 -5.47 -14.90
N LEU A 167 -7.35 -4.72 -15.43
CA LEU A 167 -7.57 -3.77 -16.51
C LEU A 167 -7.79 -4.45 -17.86
N THR A 168 -8.78 -3.95 -18.58
CA THR A 168 -8.88 -4.09 -20.04
C THR A 168 -7.90 -3.16 -20.75
N TYR A 169 -7.66 -3.41 -22.04
CA TYR A 169 -6.84 -2.54 -22.88
C TYR A 169 -7.35 -1.09 -22.90
N GLY A 170 -8.68 -0.90 -22.99
CA GLY A 170 -9.28 0.44 -23.05
C GLY A 170 -9.13 1.23 -21.74
N GLU A 171 -9.15 0.57 -20.59
CA GLU A 171 -8.89 1.24 -19.30
C GLU A 171 -7.40 1.63 -19.17
N TRP A 172 -6.48 0.77 -19.60
CA TRP A 172 -5.04 1.10 -19.62
C TRP A 172 -4.70 2.22 -20.62
N GLU A 173 -5.36 2.25 -21.78
CA GLU A 173 -5.30 3.36 -22.74
C GLU A 173 -5.86 4.66 -22.15
N ALA A 174 -7.02 4.61 -21.50
CA ALA A 174 -7.64 5.80 -20.88
C ALA A 174 -6.81 6.35 -19.70
N LEU A 175 -6.06 5.50 -18.99
CA LEU A 175 -5.04 5.92 -18.03
C LEU A 175 -3.81 6.54 -18.71
N GLY A 176 -3.62 6.38 -20.02
CA GLY A 176 -2.53 6.95 -20.81
C GLY A 176 -1.28 6.06 -20.87
N PHE A 177 -1.45 4.74 -20.89
CA PHE A 177 -0.38 3.74 -20.93
C PHE A 177 0.71 3.91 -19.85
N PRO A 178 0.37 4.08 -18.56
CA PRO A 178 1.37 4.11 -17.50
C PRO A 178 2.17 2.80 -17.44
N ALA A 179 3.40 2.91 -16.92
CA ALA A 179 4.37 1.82 -16.90
C ALA A 179 3.87 0.61 -16.08
N VAL A 180 4.25 -0.59 -16.53
CA VAL A 180 3.83 -1.86 -15.92
C VAL A 180 5.00 -2.50 -15.17
N THR A 181 4.85 -2.69 -13.87
CA THR A 181 5.79 -3.48 -13.05
C THR A 181 5.50 -4.97 -13.23
N THR A 182 6.53 -5.81 -13.32
CA THR A 182 6.34 -7.27 -13.31
C THR A 182 6.48 -7.78 -11.88
N ASN A 183 5.42 -8.35 -11.33
CA ASN A 183 5.49 -9.07 -10.06
C ASN A 183 6.41 -10.28 -10.27
N ARG A 184 7.41 -10.43 -9.39
CA ARG A 184 8.34 -11.57 -9.38
C ARG A 184 7.62 -12.90 -9.25
N MET A 185 6.47 -12.90 -8.57
CA MET A 185 5.67 -14.07 -8.28
C MET A 185 4.72 -14.41 -9.43
N GLY A 186 4.50 -15.71 -9.62
CA GLY A 186 3.45 -16.25 -10.47
C GLY A 186 2.30 -16.83 -9.64
N VAL A 187 1.14 -16.98 -10.27
CA VAL A 187 0.00 -17.73 -9.72
C VAL A 187 -0.20 -19.01 -10.53
N TYR A 188 -0.26 -20.14 -9.83
CA TYR A 188 -0.18 -21.48 -10.39
C TYR A 188 -1.25 -22.40 -9.80
N LYS A 189 -1.45 -23.55 -10.46
CA LYS A 189 -2.12 -24.72 -9.89
C LYS A 189 -1.48 -26.02 -10.41
N LEU A 190 -1.71 -27.11 -9.69
CA LEU A 190 -1.31 -28.46 -10.12
C LEU A 190 -2.51 -29.15 -10.80
N PRO A 191 -2.32 -30.05 -11.79
CA PRO A 191 -3.43 -30.63 -12.57
C PRO A 191 -4.33 -31.59 -11.78
N TRP A 192 -3.93 -31.98 -10.57
CA TRP A 192 -4.58 -32.98 -9.73
C TRP A 192 -5.23 -32.39 -8.46
N THR A 193 -5.19 -31.08 -8.26
CA THR A 193 -5.86 -30.36 -7.15
C THR A 193 -6.38 -29.00 -7.61
N ASP A 194 -7.49 -28.54 -7.04
CA ASP A 194 -8.06 -27.22 -7.32
C ASP A 194 -7.37 -26.10 -6.52
N ALA A 195 -6.42 -26.44 -5.64
CA ALA A 195 -5.63 -25.47 -4.89
C ALA A 195 -4.80 -24.57 -5.83
N VAL A 196 -5.09 -23.27 -5.74
CA VAL A 196 -4.31 -22.20 -6.36
C VAL A 196 -3.25 -21.74 -5.38
N PHE A 197 -2.04 -21.44 -5.87
CA PHE A 197 -0.94 -20.95 -5.04
C PHE A 197 -0.10 -19.91 -5.77
N GLN A 198 0.50 -19.02 -4.99
CA GLN A 198 1.54 -18.11 -5.44
C GLN A 198 2.91 -18.81 -5.32
N LEU A 199 3.84 -18.60 -6.26
CA LEU A 199 5.21 -19.14 -6.20
C LEU A 199 6.19 -18.30 -7.04
N ASP A 200 7.48 -18.28 -6.72
CA ASP A 200 8.51 -17.76 -7.64
C ASP A 200 8.71 -18.76 -8.81
N PRO A 201 8.73 -18.32 -10.09
CA PRO A 201 8.92 -19.19 -11.25
C PRO A 201 10.14 -20.12 -11.20
N SER A 202 11.21 -19.76 -10.48
CA SER A 202 12.41 -20.58 -10.29
C SER A 202 12.17 -21.87 -9.49
N TYR A 203 11.04 -22.00 -8.78
CA TYR A 203 10.62 -23.24 -8.13
C TYR A 203 9.65 -24.08 -8.98
N ILE A 204 9.39 -23.71 -10.24
CA ILE A 204 8.59 -24.53 -11.16
C ILE A 204 9.50 -25.54 -11.86
N GLY A 205 9.19 -26.84 -11.74
CA GLY A 205 10.02 -27.88 -12.31
C GLY A 205 9.83 -29.27 -11.68
N PRO A 206 10.71 -30.23 -12.01
CA PRO A 206 10.68 -31.57 -11.42
C PRO A 206 10.90 -31.52 -9.90
N ARG A 207 10.18 -32.39 -9.17
CA ARG A 207 10.27 -32.52 -7.71
C ARG A 207 11.71 -32.76 -7.26
N SER A 208 12.23 -31.91 -6.37
CA SER A 208 13.46 -32.23 -5.63
C SER A 208 13.09 -33.13 -4.46
N GLN A 209 13.67 -34.33 -4.39
CA GLN A 209 13.44 -35.26 -3.26
C GLN A 209 14.11 -34.80 -1.95
N SER A 210 14.46 -33.51 -1.82
CA SER A 210 15.13 -32.98 -0.65
C SER A 210 14.21 -33.07 0.57
N THR A 211 14.64 -33.86 1.55
CA THR A 211 13.92 -34.12 2.81
C THR A 211 13.95 -32.94 3.78
N SER A 212 14.45 -31.77 3.35
CA SER A 212 14.61 -30.61 4.21
C SER A 212 13.25 -30.05 4.64
N ASN A 213 12.92 -30.28 5.91
CA ASN A 213 11.84 -29.59 6.62
C ASN A 213 12.13 -28.08 6.79
N VAL A 214 13.26 -27.60 6.28
CA VAL A 214 13.67 -26.19 6.22
C VAL A 214 13.19 -25.55 4.91
N LEU A 215 11.91 -25.72 4.58
CA LEU A 215 11.16 -24.67 3.87
C LEU A 215 10.79 -23.59 4.90
N GLY A 216 11.84 -23.00 5.46
CA GLY A 216 11.79 -21.98 6.50
C GLY A 216 11.35 -20.65 5.90
N VAL A 217 10.04 -20.55 5.64
CA VAL A 217 9.34 -19.33 5.20
C VAL A 217 9.73 -18.91 3.77
N TRP A 218 8.94 -18.02 3.18
CA TRP A 218 9.19 -17.25 1.95
C TRP A 218 8.93 -17.96 0.61
N CYS A 219 8.22 -17.21 -0.26
CA CYS A 219 8.09 -17.40 -1.70
C CYS A 219 7.14 -18.51 -2.22
N GLY A 220 6.27 -19.11 -1.40
CA GLY A 220 5.12 -19.84 -1.94
C GLY A 220 4.02 -20.11 -0.91
N ALA A 221 2.76 -19.81 -1.27
CA ALA A 221 1.61 -19.95 -0.38
C ALA A 221 0.35 -20.35 -1.16
N GLN A 222 -0.42 -21.28 -0.60
CA GLN A 222 -1.78 -21.57 -1.05
C GLN A 222 -2.63 -20.31 -0.86
N LEU A 223 -3.34 -19.91 -1.91
CA LEU A 223 -4.26 -18.78 -1.85
C LEU A 223 -5.65 -19.28 -1.47
N SER A 224 -6.26 -18.66 -0.45
CA SER A 224 -7.71 -18.73 -0.29
C SER A 224 -8.42 -18.07 -1.47
N TYR A 225 -9.70 -18.40 -1.66
CA TYR A 225 -10.50 -17.77 -2.71
C TYR A 225 -10.56 -16.24 -2.54
N SER A 226 -10.65 -15.74 -1.31
CA SER A 226 -10.63 -14.31 -0.98
C SER A 226 -9.30 -13.64 -1.32
N GLU A 227 -8.15 -14.28 -1.04
CA GLU A 227 -6.83 -13.72 -1.41
C GLU A 227 -6.63 -13.74 -2.93
N TRP A 228 -7.08 -14.80 -3.61
CA TRP A 228 -7.03 -14.87 -5.07
C TRP A 228 -7.92 -13.79 -5.72
N GLN A 229 -9.12 -13.54 -5.19
CA GLN A 229 -9.97 -12.42 -5.61
C GLN A 229 -9.33 -11.07 -5.30
N HIS A 230 -8.72 -10.91 -4.12
CA HIS A 230 -7.98 -9.70 -3.75
C HIS A 230 -6.84 -9.38 -4.73
N PHE A 231 -6.20 -10.40 -5.32
CA PHE A 231 -5.22 -10.23 -6.38
C PHE A 231 -5.79 -10.00 -7.79
N GLY A 232 -7.11 -9.78 -7.92
CA GLY A 232 -7.80 -9.57 -9.19
C GLY A 232 -8.14 -10.85 -9.94
N SER A 233 -8.15 -11.99 -9.25
CA SER A 233 -8.42 -13.32 -9.81
C SER A 233 -7.53 -13.70 -11.02
N PRO A 234 -6.18 -13.61 -10.91
CA PRO A 234 -5.29 -13.93 -12.01
C PRO A 234 -5.40 -15.41 -12.42
N ALA A 235 -5.46 -15.65 -13.73
CA ALA A 235 -5.59 -17.00 -14.27
C ALA A 235 -4.37 -17.88 -13.85
N PRO A 236 -4.58 -18.98 -13.10
CA PRO A 236 -3.48 -19.80 -12.63
C PRO A 236 -2.86 -20.62 -13.76
N GLN A 237 -1.54 -20.53 -13.94
CA GLN A 237 -0.83 -21.41 -14.86
C GLN A 237 -0.81 -22.82 -14.30
N THR A 238 -1.28 -23.80 -15.09
CA THR A 238 -1.21 -25.21 -14.69
C THR A 238 0.21 -25.75 -14.91
N VAL A 239 0.83 -26.29 -13.87
CA VAL A 239 2.20 -26.83 -13.88
C VAL A 239 2.20 -28.28 -13.42
N ALA A 240 3.09 -29.11 -13.97
CA ALA A 240 3.12 -30.54 -13.63
C ALA A 240 3.60 -30.80 -12.18
N SER A 241 4.59 -30.02 -11.73
CA SER A 241 5.06 -29.98 -10.35
C SER A 241 5.89 -28.71 -10.09
N THR A 242 6.28 -28.58 -8.82
CA THR A 242 7.22 -27.62 -8.28
C THR A 242 8.45 -28.37 -7.76
N THR A 243 9.60 -27.71 -7.69
CA THR A 243 10.83 -28.29 -7.16
C THR A 243 10.78 -28.50 -5.63
N VAL A 244 9.80 -27.90 -4.96
CA VAL A 244 9.62 -27.87 -3.50
C VAL A 244 8.44 -28.72 -3.01
N ASP A 245 7.67 -29.35 -3.90
CA ASP A 245 6.60 -30.27 -3.47
C ASP A 245 7.08 -31.70 -3.23
N ARG A 246 6.49 -32.31 -2.20
CA ARG A 246 6.76 -33.69 -1.78
C ARG A 246 5.49 -34.40 -1.34
N PHE A 247 5.56 -35.73 -1.43
CA PHE A 247 4.55 -36.63 -0.90
C PHE A 247 5.20 -37.38 0.26
N ILE A 248 4.47 -37.52 1.36
CA ILE A 248 5.01 -38.06 2.60
C ILE A 248 4.07 -39.09 3.22
N VAL A 249 4.64 -40.05 3.93
CA VAL A 249 3.91 -40.82 4.94
C VAL A 249 4.27 -40.27 6.31
N ASN A 250 3.26 -40.00 7.13
CA ASN A 250 3.47 -39.42 8.46
C ASN A 250 3.98 -40.50 9.42
N GLY A 251 5.27 -40.49 9.73
CA GLY A 251 5.94 -41.53 10.51
C GLY A 251 5.73 -41.44 12.03
N GLN A 252 4.73 -40.70 12.53
CA GLN A 252 4.35 -40.73 13.96
C GLN A 252 3.24 -41.76 14.21
N PRO A 253 3.55 -42.93 14.82
CA PRO A 253 2.57 -43.98 15.00
C PRO A 253 1.41 -43.52 15.90
N GLY A 254 0.17 -43.81 15.47
CA GLY A 254 -1.03 -43.59 16.27
C GLY A 254 -1.73 -42.23 16.15
N TRP A 255 -1.20 -41.29 15.34
CA TRP A 255 -1.90 -40.02 15.05
C TRP A 255 -2.76 -40.07 13.79
N VAL A 256 -2.33 -40.82 12.79
CA VAL A 256 -3.04 -41.10 11.53
C VAL A 256 -2.77 -42.55 11.13
N PRO A 257 -3.60 -43.16 10.27
CA PRO A 257 -3.31 -44.48 9.69
C PRO A 257 -1.97 -44.50 8.92
N ASP A 258 -1.21 -45.58 9.06
CA ASP A 258 0.14 -45.72 8.50
C ASP A 258 0.19 -45.73 6.95
N ASP A 259 -0.96 -45.87 6.30
CA ASP A 259 -1.14 -45.89 4.83
C ASP A 259 -1.50 -44.52 4.23
N TRP A 260 -1.68 -43.48 5.06
CA TRP A 260 -2.06 -42.15 4.59
C TRP A 260 -0.89 -41.40 3.93
N ILE A 261 -1.12 -40.95 2.69
CA ILE A 261 -0.18 -40.11 1.95
C ILE A 261 -0.61 -38.65 2.08
N PHE A 262 0.29 -37.80 2.55
CA PHE A 262 0.10 -36.36 2.60
C PHE A 262 0.88 -35.68 1.49
N TYR A 263 0.33 -34.59 0.97
CA TYR A 263 1.05 -33.60 0.16
C TYR A 263 1.56 -32.52 1.08
N ASP A 264 2.79 -32.08 0.82
CA ASP A 264 3.44 -30.96 1.48
C ASP A 264 4.15 -30.13 0.41
N GLY A 265 3.75 -28.86 0.26
CA GLY A 265 4.26 -27.96 -0.76
C GLY A 265 3.42 -26.70 -0.94
N PRO A 266 3.66 -25.92 -2.02
CA PRO A 266 3.02 -24.62 -2.24
C PRO A 266 1.49 -24.65 -2.31
N ALA A 267 0.90 -25.78 -2.71
CA ALA A 267 -0.55 -25.97 -2.75
C ALA A 267 -1.18 -26.26 -1.36
N GLY A 268 -0.39 -26.25 -0.28
CA GLY A 268 -0.82 -26.48 1.11
C GLY A 268 -0.29 -27.77 1.72
N TYR A 269 -0.77 -28.10 2.92
CA TYR A 269 -0.51 -29.38 3.59
C TYR A 269 -1.83 -30.14 3.81
N PHE A 270 -2.01 -31.28 3.16
CA PHE A 270 -3.28 -32.04 3.23
C PHE A 270 -3.12 -33.53 2.92
N HIS A 271 -4.06 -34.34 3.43
CA HIS A 271 -4.17 -35.76 3.08
C HIS A 271 -4.66 -35.91 1.62
N VAL A 272 -3.96 -36.74 0.85
CA VAL A 272 -4.20 -36.93 -0.59
C VAL A 272 -4.97 -38.22 -0.82
N SER A 273 -6.10 -38.14 -1.52
CA SER A 273 -6.81 -39.37 -1.91
C SER A 273 -5.99 -40.22 -2.89
N ALA A 274 -6.21 -41.53 -2.90
CA ALA A 274 -5.54 -42.44 -3.84
C ALA A 274 -5.69 -42.00 -5.32
N ALA A 275 -6.83 -41.41 -5.68
CA ALA A 275 -7.08 -40.86 -7.02
C ALA A 275 -6.20 -39.62 -7.32
N GLN A 276 -6.07 -38.69 -6.37
CA GLN A 276 -5.19 -37.52 -6.52
C GLN A 276 -3.71 -37.93 -6.54
N TRP A 277 -3.29 -38.91 -5.72
CA TRP A 277 -1.91 -39.42 -5.74
C TRP A 277 -1.59 -40.11 -7.06
N ALA A 278 -2.51 -40.92 -7.60
CA ALA A 278 -2.39 -41.50 -8.95
C ALA A 278 -2.32 -40.42 -10.04
N ALA A 279 -3.17 -39.37 -9.96
CA ALA A 279 -3.14 -38.24 -10.89
C ALA A 279 -1.86 -37.38 -10.76
N ALA A 280 -1.20 -37.38 -9.60
CA ALA A 280 0.12 -36.78 -9.38
C ALA A 280 1.29 -37.63 -9.90
N GLY A 281 1.00 -38.82 -10.46
CA GLY A 281 1.97 -39.77 -11.01
C GLY A 281 2.45 -40.83 -10.02
N SER A 282 1.72 -41.09 -8.93
CA SER A 282 2.09 -41.98 -7.83
C SER A 282 3.55 -41.84 -7.35
N PRO A 283 4.03 -40.60 -7.05
CA PRO A 283 5.38 -40.39 -6.54
C PRO A 283 5.60 -41.17 -5.24
N ALA A 284 6.73 -41.87 -5.14
CA ALA A 284 7.11 -42.60 -3.94
C ALA A 284 7.18 -41.64 -2.73
N PRO A 285 6.37 -41.86 -1.67
CA PRO A 285 6.35 -40.95 -0.54
C PRO A 285 7.61 -41.11 0.31
N THR A 286 8.08 -40.02 0.92
CA THR A 286 9.17 -40.05 1.90
C THR A 286 8.62 -40.16 3.32
N ALA A 287 9.28 -40.96 4.16
CA ALA A 287 8.93 -41.01 5.59
C ALA A 287 9.54 -39.81 6.32
N ILE A 288 8.71 -38.99 6.97
CA ILE A 288 9.21 -37.95 7.89
C ILE A 288 9.26 -38.52 9.31
N ILE A 289 10.44 -38.46 9.92
CA ILE A 289 10.64 -38.73 11.35
C ILE A 289 10.26 -37.45 12.11
N ALA A 290 8.97 -37.36 12.46
CA ALA A 290 8.28 -36.24 13.09
C ALA A 290 8.22 -34.92 12.28
N PRO A 291 7.02 -34.37 12.02
CA PRO A 291 6.90 -33.01 11.50
C PRO A 291 7.31 -32.01 12.60
N VAL A 292 8.27 -31.15 12.29
CA VAL A 292 8.37 -29.86 12.99
C VAL A 292 7.20 -29.03 12.46
N LEU A 293 6.11 -28.97 13.23
CA LEU A 293 5.02 -28.05 12.91
C LEU A 293 5.60 -26.63 12.89
N PRO A 294 5.38 -25.85 11.83
CA PRO A 294 5.85 -24.47 11.79
C PRO A 294 5.05 -23.64 12.79
N GLU A 295 5.59 -23.48 14.00
CA GLU A 295 5.15 -22.42 14.91
C GLU A 295 5.36 -21.07 14.23
N ASN A 296 4.24 -20.39 13.97
CA ASN A 296 4.13 -19.08 13.33
C ASN A 296 4.33 -19.08 11.80
N GLN A 297 3.21 -18.98 11.07
CA GLN A 297 3.25 -18.49 9.70
C GLN A 297 3.61 -17.00 9.72
N VAL A 298 4.83 -16.68 9.30
CA VAL A 298 5.24 -15.29 9.06
C VAL A 298 4.76 -14.90 7.66
N SER A 299 3.89 -13.89 7.61
CA SER A 299 3.40 -13.27 6.37
C SER A 299 4.56 -12.67 5.56
N CYS A 300 4.54 -12.89 4.24
CA CYS A 300 5.49 -12.30 3.29
C CYS A 300 5.14 -10.85 2.93
#